data_AF-A0A7C6MUT6-F1
#
_entry.id   AF-A0A7C6MUT6-F1
#
_cell.length_a   1.000
_cell.length_b   1.000
_cell.length_c   1.000
_cell.angle_alpha   90.00
_cell.angle_beta   90.00
_cell.angle_gamma   90.00
#
_symmetry.space_group_name_H-M   'P 1'
#
loop_
_entity.id
_entity.type
_entity.pdbx_description
1 polymer ?
#
loop_
_entity_poly.entity_id
_entity_poly.type
_entity_poly.pdbx_seq_one_letter_code
_entity_poly.pdbx_strand_id
1 'polypeptide(L)'
;MNLYDVEGNLFAYMIPILYANNQIGYITIGAAENNCSVYEITFNDNAEKIEAFINGKKARVIFIPPMRYVIKSNDGKYFELEGRNGNTTDITQEFKESQKRLMKIYSRVVKAKEKSQIAINTMNSTNTSTNALSVIESAKLINSSISNFVPVYEGTTIYYGGDQAWYDTETKKNRGCGPVAAANITCYFARKPGTTWDALYSPRNLSKTSFISHIDTLYSYINPGLLGTWWGKFVESVEKFSSDRGAPLRRVVNNWDFTLTNTSTYIKNGLNNDSPVAMLNMQPFGDYEYKAHWMTITEYYRYSDGTRWVTVSTWGERRSISYDVWFESTSTWGGGLIYFE
;
A
#
# COMPACT_ATOMS: atom_id res chain seq x y z
N MET A 1 -11.30 -6.58 -19.20
CA MET A 1 -10.23 -7.55 -19.50
C MET A 1 -10.16 -8.62 -18.42
N ASN A 2 -9.97 -9.90 -18.78
CA ASN A 2 -9.82 -10.99 -17.83
C ASN A 2 -8.39 -11.03 -17.26
N LEU A 3 -8.27 -11.23 -15.95
CA LEU A 3 -7.02 -11.37 -15.23
C LEU A 3 -6.95 -12.76 -14.59
N TYR A 4 -5.81 -13.42 -14.73
CA TYR A 4 -5.62 -14.80 -14.32
C TYR A 4 -4.65 -14.92 -13.15
N ASP A 5 -4.71 -16.00 -12.39
CA ASP A 5 -3.63 -16.37 -11.47
C ASP A 5 -2.45 -17.05 -12.21
N VAL A 6 -1.44 -17.49 -11.47
CA VAL A 6 -0.25 -18.16 -12.04
C VAL A 6 -0.55 -19.55 -12.61
N GLU A 7 -1.66 -20.17 -12.23
CA GLU A 7 -2.11 -21.46 -12.76
C GLU A 7 -3.01 -21.30 -13.99
N GLY A 8 -3.42 -20.06 -14.29
CA GLY A 8 -4.28 -19.72 -15.41
C GLY A 8 -5.76 -19.78 -15.09
N ASN A 9 -6.14 -19.84 -13.81
CA ASN A 9 -7.53 -19.70 -13.40
C ASN A 9 -7.94 -18.23 -13.47
N LEU A 10 -9.19 -17.97 -13.83
CA LEU A 10 -9.73 -16.61 -13.80
C LEU A 10 -9.75 -16.10 -12.36
N PHE A 11 -9.06 -14.99 -12.10
CA PHE A 11 -8.87 -14.46 -10.76
C PHE A 11 -9.55 -13.10 -10.57
N ALA A 12 -9.46 -12.22 -11.58
CA ALA A 12 -10.03 -10.87 -11.54
C ALA A 12 -10.42 -10.37 -12.94
N TYR A 13 -11.04 -9.20 -12.97
CA TYR A 13 -11.43 -8.42 -14.13
C TYR A 13 -10.80 -7.03 -13.99
N MET A 14 -10.25 -6.50 -15.07
CA MET A 14 -9.88 -5.09 -15.18
C MET A 14 -10.95 -4.39 -16.03
N ILE A 15 -11.63 -3.40 -15.47
CA ILE A 15 -12.76 -2.69 -16.07
C ILE A 15 -12.36 -1.23 -16.31
N PRO A 16 -12.54 -0.67 -17.52
CA PRO A 16 -12.19 0.72 -17.79
C PRO A 16 -13.07 1.70 -17.00
N ILE A 17 -12.47 2.79 -16.52
CA ILE A 17 -13.19 3.92 -15.92
C ILE A 17 -13.32 5.00 -17.00
N LEU A 18 -14.55 5.45 -17.24
CA LEU A 18 -14.87 6.43 -18.28
C LEU A 18 -15.31 7.77 -17.64
N TYR A 19 -14.82 8.88 -18.19
CA TYR A 19 -15.32 10.23 -17.90
C TYR A 19 -15.50 11.00 -19.21
N ALA A 20 -16.71 11.52 -19.44
CA ALA A 20 -17.08 12.20 -20.69
C ALA A 20 -16.71 11.39 -21.95
N ASN A 21 -16.93 10.07 -21.90
CA ASN A 21 -16.57 9.08 -22.93
C ASN A 21 -15.07 8.84 -23.17
N ASN A 22 -14.19 9.51 -22.41
CA ASN A 22 -12.76 9.22 -22.44
C ASN A 22 -12.41 8.23 -21.33
N GLN A 23 -11.55 7.26 -21.65
CA GLN A 23 -11.04 6.34 -20.66
C GLN A 23 -9.97 7.03 -19.81
N ILE A 24 -10.23 7.14 -18.51
CA ILE A 24 -9.35 7.82 -17.56
C ILE A 24 -8.59 6.85 -16.64
N GLY A 25 -8.85 5.55 -16.77
CA GLY A 25 -8.26 4.55 -15.89
C GLY A 25 -8.87 3.16 -16.00
N TYR A 26 -8.51 2.32 -15.02
CA TYR A 26 -9.14 1.01 -14.80
C TYR A 26 -9.44 0.78 -13.33
N ILE A 27 -10.46 -0.02 -13.07
CA ILE A 27 -10.75 -0.64 -11.80
C ILE A 27 -10.52 -2.14 -11.92
N THR A 28 -9.73 -2.72 -11.01
CA THR A 28 -9.52 -4.17 -10.98
C THR A 28 -10.40 -4.79 -9.91
N ILE A 29 -11.26 -5.73 -10.32
CA ILE A 29 -12.32 -6.35 -9.53
C ILE A 29 -12.17 -7.87 -9.53
N GLY A 30 -12.33 -8.58 -8.42
CA GLY A 30 -12.24 -10.05 -8.41
C GLY A 30 -13.27 -10.77 -9.28
N ALA A 31 -12.92 -11.96 -9.78
CA ALA A 31 -13.72 -12.66 -10.79
C ALA A 31 -14.64 -13.77 -10.28
N ALA A 32 -14.55 -14.16 -9.01
CA ALA A 32 -15.46 -15.15 -8.44
C ALA A 32 -16.90 -14.60 -8.40
N GLU A 33 -17.89 -15.48 -8.63
CA GLU A 33 -19.31 -15.16 -8.89
C GLU A 33 -20.03 -14.35 -7.79
N ASN A 34 -19.38 -14.06 -6.66
CA ASN A 34 -19.88 -13.23 -5.56
C ASN A 34 -18.93 -12.06 -5.17
N ASN A 35 -17.95 -11.67 -6.01
CA ASN A 35 -16.70 -11.06 -5.54
C ASN A 35 -16.35 -9.66 -6.11
N CYS A 36 -17.00 -8.58 -5.67
CA CYS A 36 -16.61 -7.18 -5.99
C CYS A 36 -15.45 -6.64 -5.11
N SER A 37 -14.32 -7.35 -5.00
CA SER A 37 -13.11 -6.79 -4.37
C SER A 37 -12.50 -5.76 -5.32
N VAL A 38 -12.58 -4.47 -5.02
CA VAL A 38 -11.81 -3.44 -5.76
C VAL A 38 -10.37 -3.52 -5.29
N TYR A 39 -9.52 -4.13 -6.10
CA TYR A 39 -8.08 -4.26 -5.83
C TYR A 39 -7.33 -2.96 -6.10
N GLU A 40 -7.79 -2.21 -7.10
CA GLU A 40 -7.15 -0.98 -7.55
C GLU A 40 -8.13 -0.08 -8.30
N ILE A 41 -7.95 1.24 -8.13
CA ILE A 41 -8.38 2.26 -9.07
C ILE A 41 -7.09 2.91 -9.60
N THR A 42 -6.72 2.62 -10.85
CA THR A 42 -5.61 3.29 -11.51
C THR A 42 -6.19 4.42 -12.35
N PHE A 43 -5.81 5.66 -12.07
CA PHE A 43 -5.94 6.75 -13.04
C PHE A 43 -4.67 6.77 -13.87
N ASN A 44 -4.77 6.49 -15.17
CA ASN A 44 -3.58 6.33 -16.00
C ASN A 44 -3.82 6.84 -17.42
N ASP A 45 -3.05 7.84 -17.82
CA ASP A 45 -3.08 8.43 -19.17
C ASP A 45 -2.60 7.45 -20.27
N ASN A 46 -2.16 6.24 -19.90
CA ASN A 46 -1.62 5.22 -20.81
C ASN A 46 -2.44 3.92 -20.84
N ALA A 47 -3.67 3.94 -20.34
CA ALA A 47 -4.56 2.78 -20.31
C ALA A 47 -4.72 2.08 -21.68
N GLU A 48 -4.82 2.86 -22.74
CA GLU A 48 -4.94 2.39 -24.13
C GLU A 48 -3.66 1.69 -24.63
N LYS A 49 -2.48 2.15 -24.22
CA LYS A 49 -1.20 1.55 -24.64
C LYS A 49 -1.03 0.15 -24.07
N ILE A 50 -1.47 -0.07 -22.84
CA ILE A 50 -1.41 -1.37 -22.17
C ILE A 50 -2.35 -2.36 -22.89
N GLU A 51 -3.58 -1.94 -23.19
CA GLU A 51 -4.52 -2.76 -23.98
C GLU A 51 -3.97 -3.07 -25.38
N ALA A 52 -3.42 -2.08 -26.08
CA ALA A 52 -2.81 -2.26 -27.39
C ALA A 52 -1.63 -3.26 -27.33
N PHE A 53 -0.79 -3.18 -26.29
CA PHE A 53 0.32 -4.11 -26.11
C PHE A 53 -0.16 -5.55 -25.85
N ILE A 54 -1.14 -5.71 -24.95
CA ILE A 54 -1.72 -7.03 -24.62
C ILE A 54 -2.35 -7.66 -25.86
N ASN A 55 -3.17 -6.89 -26.58
CA ASN A 55 -3.83 -7.33 -27.80
C ASN A 55 -2.83 -7.64 -28.91
N GLY A 56 -1.82 -6.79 -29.11
CA GLY A 56 -0.77 -6.99 -30.12
C GLY A 56 0.08 -8.24 -29.88
N LYS A 57 0.31 -8.61 -28.61
CA LYS A 57 1.02 -9.84 -28.22
C LYS A 57 0.10 -11.06 -28.10
N LYS A 58 -1.22 -10.89 -28.25
CA LYS A 58 -2.24 -11.89 -27.91
C LYS A 58 -1.97 -12.53 -26.53
N ALA A 59 -1.56 -11.72 -25.57
CA ALA A 59 -1.05 -12.16 -24.30
C ALA A 59 -2.16 -12.31 -23.26
N ARG A 60 -1.92 -13.13 -22.24
CA ARG A 60 -2.76 -13.19 -21.03
C ARG A 60 -2.19 -12.27 -19.97
N VAL A 61 -3.05 -11.66 -19.16
CA VAL A 61 -2.61 -10.88 -18.00
C VAL A 61 -2.79 -11.70 -16.75
N ILE A 62 -1.69 -11.94 -16.05
CA ILE A 62 -1.66 -12.53 -14.72
C ILE A 62 -1.74 -11.40 -13.71
N PHE A 63 -2.69 -11.48 -12.79
CA PHE A 63 -2.81 -10.55 -11.69
C PHE A 63 -2.33 -11.23 -10.41
N ILE A 64 -1.22 -10.72 -9.90
CA ILE A 64 -0.68 -11.07 -8.59
C ILE A 64 -1.26 -10.06 -7.60
N PRO A 65 -2.15 -10.49 -6.68
CA PRO A 65 -2.65 -9.63 -5.63
C PRO A 65 -1.48 -9.05 -4.86
N PRO A 66 -1.56 -7.77 -4.50
CA PRO A 66 -2.75 -6.93 -4.54
C PRO A 66 -2.94 -6.10 -5.82
N MET A 67 -1.87 -5.84 -6.59
CA MET A 67 -1.87 -4.81 -7.66
C MET A 67 -0.78 -5.05 -8.72
N ARG A 68 -0.23 -6.26 -8.85
CA ARG A 68 0.85 -6.56 -9.79
C ARG A 68 0.29 -7.25 -11.03
N TYR A 69 0.57 -6.69 -12.20
CA TYR A 69 0.14 -7.26 -13.49
C TYR A 69 1.36 -7.77 -14.24
N VAL A 70 1.29 -9.03 -14.65
CA VAL A 70 2.33 -9.68 -15.44
C VAL A 70 1.70 -10.19 -16.73
N ILE A 71 2.25 -9.75 -17.85
CA ILE A 71 1.79 -10.12 -19.18
C ILE A 71 2.52 -11.40 -19.59
N LYS A 72 1.76 -12.49 -19.72
CA LYS A 72 2.22 -13.75 -20.27
C LYS A 72 1.95 -13.77 -21.78
N SER A 73 3.01 -13.59 -22.54
CA SER A 73 3.01 -13.73 -23.99
C SER A 73 2.78 -15.18 -24.45
N ASN A 74 2.36 -15.38 -25.70
CA ASN A 74 2.11 -16.73 -26.25
C ASN A 74 3.39 -17.57 -26.41
N ASP A 75 4.56 -16.94 -26.56
CA ASP A 75 5.87 -17.59 -26.54
C ASP A 75 6.36 -17.93 -25.13
N GLY A 76 5.51 -17.71 -24.10
CA GLY A 76 5.77 -18.14 -22.73
C GLY A 76 6.69 -17.23 -21.93
N LYS A 77 6.98 -16.02 -22.45
CA LYS A 77 7.69 -14.97 -21.72
C LYS A 77 6.76 -14.17 -20.83
N TYR A 78 7.29 -13.69 -19.71
CA TYR A 78 6.57 -12.90 -18.72
C TYR A 78 7.12 -11.48 -18.71
N PHE A 79 6.24 -10.50 -18.81
CA PHE A 79 6.59 -9.09 -18.80
C PHE A 79 5.85 -8.36 -17.69
N GLU A 80 6.56 -7.65 -16.83
CA GLU A 80 5.93 -6.80 -15.81
C GLU A 80 5.62 -5.42 -16.37
N LEU A 81 4.44 -4.90 -16.04
CA LEU A 81 4.06 -3.53 -16.36
C LEU A 81 4.74 -2.56 -15.39
N GLU A 82 5.60 -1.70 -15.91
CA GLU A 82 6.32 -0.70 -15.12
C GLU A 82 5.55 0.62 -15.04
N GLY A 83 5.00 0.90 -13.85
CA GLY A 83 4.45 2.20 -13.48
C GLY A 83 3.39 2.75 -14.44
N ARG A 84 3.25 4.08 -14.46
CA ARG A 84 2.20 4.80 -15.21
C ARG A 84 2.49 4.96 -16.71
N ASN A 85 3.69 4.58 -17.19
CA ASN A 85 4.11 4.92 -18.55
C ASN A 85 3.84 3.81 -19.61
N GLY A 86 3.38 2.64 -19.18
CA GLY A 86 3.07 1.52 -20.09
C GLY A 86 4.30 0.78 -20.63
N ASN A 87 5.47 1.00 -20.03
CA ASN A 87 6.67 0.22 -20.33
C ASN A 87 6.56 -1.19 -19.74
N THR A 88 7.29 -2.13 -20.34
CA THR A 88 7.31 -3.52 -19.90
C THR A 88 8.73 -4.05 -19.75
N THR A 89 9.00 -4.76 -18.65
CA THR A 89 10.28 -5.42 -18.41
C THR A 89 10.14 -6.94 -18.48
N ASP A 90 11.04 -7.61 -19.18
CA ASP A 90 11.08 -9.08 -19.25
C ASP A 90 11.54 -9.64 -17.89
N ILE A 91 10.60 -10.27 -17.18
CA ILE A 91 10.82 -10.88 -15.88
C ILE A 91 10.74 -12.42 -15.96
N THR A 92 10.90 -13.01 -17.14
CA THR A 92 10.64 -14.45 -17.36
C THR A 92 11.39 -15.35 -16.39
N GLN A 93 12.66 -15.06 -16.12
CA GLN A 93 13.48 -15.87 -15.23
C GLN A 93 13.03 -15.70 -13.76
N GLU A 94 12.93 -14.46 -13.30
CA GLU A 94 12.47 -14.13 -11.93
C GLU A 94 11.07 -14.70 -11.65
N PHE A 95 10.16 -14.58 -12.62
CA PHE A 95 8.80 -15.07 -12.50
C PHE A 95 8.76 -16.59 -12.32
N LYS A 96 9.57 -17.34 -13.09
CA LYS A 96 9.68 -18.80 -12.95
C LYS A 96 10.23 -19.19 -11.59
N GLU A 97 11.24 -18.48 -11.09
CA GLU A 97 11.83 -18.75 -9.77
C GLU A 97 10.86 -18.41 -8.62
N SER A 98 9.98 -17.42 -8.82
CA SER A 98 9.02 -16.98 -7.82
C SER A 98 7.71 -17.78 -7.78
N GLN A 99 7.46 -18.73 -8.70
CA GLN A 99 6.17 -19.44 -8.82
C GLN A 99 5.67 -20.05 -7.51
N LYS A 100 6.53 -20.77 -6.78
CA LYS A 100 6.17 -21.38 -5.47
C LYS A 100 5.79 -20.32 -4.43
N ARG A 101 6.43 -19.15 -4.46
CA ARG A 101 6.12 -18.03 -3.57
C ARG A 101 4.80 -17.37 -3.96
N LEU A 102 4.56 -17.16 -5.25
CA LEU A 102 3.29 -16.62 -5.75
C LEU A 102 2.11 -17.51 -5.36
N MET A 103 2.25 -18.83 -5.47
CA MET A 103 1.23 -19.80 -5.01
C MET A 103 0.93 -19.68 -3.50
N LYS A 104 1.93 -19.34 -2.68
CA LYS A 104 1.69 -19.05 -1.25
C LYS A 104 0.93 -17.74 -1.06
N ILE A 105 1.15 -16.73 -1.88
CA ILE A 105 0.40 -15.46 -1.84
C ILE A 105 -1.07 -15.72 -2.18
N TYR A 106 -1.36 -16.41 -3.29
CA TYR A 106 -2.73 -16.77 -3.65
C TYR A 106 -3.40 -17.62 -2.57
N SER A 107 -2.73 -18.67 -2.07
CA SER A 107 -3.31 -19.51 -1.01
C SER A 107 -3.49 -18.79 0.32
N ARG A 108 -2.66 -17.79 0.67
CA ARG A 108 -2.89 -16.93 1.84
C ARG A 108 -4.12 -16.05 1.65
N VAL A 109 -4.28 -15.44 0.48
CA VAL A 109 -5.47 -14.64 0.15
C VAL A 109 -6.73 -15.52 0.20
N VAL A 110 -6.67 -16.72 -0.37
CA VAL A 110 -7.77 -17.70 -0.33
C VAL A 110 -8.05 -18.19 1.10
N LYS A 111 -7.02 -18.52 1.90
CA LYS A 111 -7.21 -18.96 3.29
C LYS A 111 -7.72 -17.84 4.21
N ALA A 112 -7.22 -16.62 4.04
CA ALA A 112 -7.72 -15.45 4.76
C ALA A 112 -9.21 -15.22 4.44
N LYS A 113 -9.63 -15.45 3.19
CA LYS A 113 -11.04 -15.47 2.77
C LYS A 113 -11.81 -16.60 3.46
N GLU A 114 -11.34 -17.84 3.43
CA GLU A 114 -12.00 -18.98 4.09
C GLU A 114 -12.21 -18.73 5.59
N LYS A 115 -11.18 -18.22 6.27
CA LYS A 115 -11.23 -17.87 7.70
C LYS A 115 -12.20 -16.72 7.99
N SER A 116 -12.24 -15.71 7.12
CA SER A 116 -13.18 -14.58 7.24
C SER A 116 -14.62 -15.02 6.99
N GLN A 117 -14.85 -15.91 6.02
CA GLN A 117 -16.16 -16.49 5.73
C GLN A 117 -16.65 -17.39 6.87
N ILE A 118 -15.78 -18.21 7.47
CA ILE A 118 -16.12 -19.02 8.66
C ILE A 118 -16.51 -18.11 9.83
N ALA A 119 -15.76 -17.02 10.06
CA ALA A 119 -16.08 -16.06 11.12
C ALA A 119 -17.45 -15.40 10.90
N ILE A 120 -17.83 -15.10 9.65
CA ILE A 120 -19.16 -14.55 9.32
C ILE A 120 -20.27 -15.60 9.46
N ASN A 121 -20.07 -16.82 8.97
CA ASN A 121 -21.06 -17.90 9.07
C ASN A 121 -21.33 -18.27 10.53
N THR A 122 -20.33 -18.10 11.41
CA THR A 122 -20.47 -18.27 12.85
C THR A 122 -21.22 -17.10 13.50
N MET A 123 -21.18 -15.89 12.91
CA MET A 123 -21.87 -14.69 13.40
C MET A 123 -23.29 -14.51 12.84
N ASN A 124 -23.60 -15.03 11.66
CA ASN A 124 -24.89 -14.84 10.99
C ASN A 124 -25.43 -16.16 10.43
N SER A 125 -26.42 -16.74 11.10
CA SER A 125 -27.31 -17.73 10.49
C SER A 125 -28.47 -17.00 9.79
N THR A 126 -28.32 -16.65 8.51
CA THR A 126 -29.38 -16.71 7.48
C THR A 126 -28.98 -16.01 6.17
N ASN A 127 -29.42 -16.63 5.07
CA ASN A 127 -29.61 -16.10 3.71
C ASN A 127 -28.40 -16.03 2.78
N THR A 128 -28.24 -17.13 2.06
CA THR A 128 -27.72 -17.25 0.70
C THR A 128 -28.50 -16.37 -0.29
N SER A 129 -27.82 -15.38 -0.87
CA SER A 129 -28.14 -14.84 -2.18
C SER A 129 -26.87 -14.25 -2.79
N THR A 130 -26.74 -14.38 -4.10
CA THR A 130 -25.72 -13.79 -4.97
C THR A 130 -25.61 -12.29 -4.72
N ASN A 131 -24.68 -11.87 -3.86
CA ASN A 131 -24.44 -10.47 -3.54
C ASN A 131 -22.98 -10.16 -3.90
N ALA A 132 -22.78 -9.20 -4.79
CA ALA A 132 -21.48 -8.59 -5.03
C ALA A 132 -20.84 -8.17 -3.70
N LEU A 133 -19.55 -8.44 -3.48
CA LEU A 133 -18.82 -7.88 -2.32
C LEU A 133 -18.97 -6.36 -2.29
N SER A 134 -19.74 -5.87 -1.32
CA SER A 134 -19.83 -4.46 -1.03
C SER A 134 -18.76 -4.10 -0.01
N VAL A 135 -18.14 -2.93 -0.16
CA VAL A 135 -17.40 -2.32 0.95
C VAL A 135 -18.41 -1.99 2.05
N ILE A 136 -18.25 -2.60 3.22
CA ILE A 136 -19.14 -2.40 4.38
C ILE A 136 -18.56 -1.43 5.40
N GLU A 137 -17.23 -1.24 5.38
CA GLU A 137 -16.54 -0.23 6.18
C GLU A 137 -15.39 0.37 5.36
N SER A 138 -15.21 1.69 5.43
CA SER A 138 -14.06 2.37 4.82
C SER A 138 -13.63 3.57 5.65
N ALA A 139 -12.34 3.89 5.62
CA ALA A 139 -11.81 5.15 6.11
C ALA A 139 -10.67 5.60 5.18
N LYS A 140 -10.54 6.90 4.96
CA LYS A 140 -9.54 7.48 4.07
C LYS A 140 -9.21 8.88 4.55
N LEU A 141 -7.96 9.29 4.35
CA LEU A 141 -7.51 10.66 4.61
C LEU A 141 -8.40 11.69 3.89
N ILE A 142 -8.82 12.74 4.61
CA ILE A 142 -9.77 13.75 4.13
C ILE A 142 -9.13 14.60 3.01
N ASN A 143 -7.87 15.00 3.19
CA ASN A 143 -7.13 15.80 2.22
C ASN A 143 -6.48 14.98 1.09
N SER A 144 -6.84 13.71 0.94
CA SER A 144 -6.37 12.85 -0.18
C SER A 144 -7.28 12.90 -1.42
N SER A 145 -8.24 13.83 -1.44
CA SER A 145 -9.25 14.02 -2.48
C SER A 145 -8.69 14.51 -3.83
N ILE A 146 -7.38 14.79 -3.94
CA ILE A 146 -6.70 15.09 -5.21
C ILE A 146 -5.48 14.18 -5.39
N SER A 147 -5.73 13.01 -5.98
CA SER A 147 -4.83 12.14 -6.74
C SER A 147 -3.52 11.61 -6.14
N ASN A 148 -2.83 12.22 -5.17
CA ASN A 148 -1.54 11.69 -4.68
C ASN A 148 -1.23 12.13 -3.23
N PHE A 149 -1.15 11.18 -2.30
CA PHE A 149 -0.58 11.40 -0.97
C PHE A 149 0.91 11.76 -1.11
N VAL A 150 1.30 12.92 -0.58
CA VAL A 150 2.68 13.45 -0.63
C VAL A 150 3.29 13.28 -2.05
N PRO A 151 2.81 14.05 -3.04
CA PRO A 151 3.24 13.90 -4.42
C PRO A 151 4.68 14.40 -4.59
N VAL A 152 5.65 13.47 -4.65
CA VAL A 152 7.05 13.82 -4.87
C VAL A 152 7.34 13.83 -6.38
N TYR A 153 7.98 14.88 -6.88
CA TYR A 153 8.18 15.12 -8.31
C TYR A 153 9.63 14.88 -8.76
N GLU A 154 9.81 14.10 -9.83
CA GLU A 154 11.08 13.97 -10.57
C GLU A 154 10.79 14.11 -12.07
N GLY A 155 10.98 15.32 -12.61
CA GLY A 155 10.57 15.62 -13.99
C GLY A 155 9.06 15.46 -14.15
N THR A 156 8.63 14.55 -15.03
CA THR A 156 7.22 14.21 -15.26
C THR A 156 6.71 13.10 -14.33
N THR A 157 7.59 12.47 -13.56
CA THR A 157 7.21 11.39 -12.64
C THR A 157 6.68 11.97 -11.34
N ILE A 158 5.53 11.44 -10.89
CA ILE A 158 4.93 11.77 -9.60
C ILE A 158 4.86 10.49 -8.76
N TYR A 159 5.55 10.50 -7.63
CA TYR A 159 5.56 9.42 -6.65
C TYR A 159 4.46 9.59 -5.61
N TYR A 160 4.14 8.51 -4.91
CA TYR A 160 3.20 8.48 -3.78
C TYR A 160 4.00 8.36 -2.48
N GLY A 161 4.47 9.49 -1.96
CA GLY A 161 5.42 9.56 -0.85
C GLY A 161 6.88 9.28 -1.27
N GLY A 162 7.72 9.03 -0.27
CA GLY A 162 9.15 8.78 -0.46
C GLY A 162 9.54 7.33 -0.71
N ASP A 163 10.78 7.16 -1.16
CA ASP A 163 11.44 5.86 -1.35
C ASP A 163 12.81 5.84 -0.66
N GLN A 164 13.10 4.78 0.09
CA GLN A 164 14.41 4.59 0.73
C GLN A 164 15.51 4.31 -0.30
N ALA A 165 15.20 3.81 -1.49
CA ALA A 165 16.21 3.60 -2.53
C ALA A 165 16.86 4.91 -3.03
N TRP A 166 16.26 6.06 -2.70
CA TRP A 166 16.76 7.39 -3.07
C TRP A 166 17.95 7.88 -2.23
N TYR A 167 18.28 7.21 -1.12
CA TYR A 167 19.46 7.59 -0.34
C TYR A 167 20.76 7.33 -1.12
N ASP A 168 21.80 8.12 -0.87
CA ASP A 168 23.10 7.95 -1.54
C ASP A 168 23.95 6.80 -0.98
N THR A 169 23.59 6.23 0.18
CA THR A 169 24.38 5.17 0.82
C THR A 169 23.58 3.90 1.01
N GLU A 170 24.24 2.76 0.79
CA GLU A 170 23.63 1.43 0.91
C GLU A 170 23.08 1.16 2.32
N THR A 171 23.77 1.66 3.36
CA THR A 171 23.29 1.58 4.74
C THR A 171 21.94 2.27 4.93
N LYS A 172 21.79 3.48 4.38
CA LYS A 172 20.53 4.23 4.48
C LYS A 172 19.45 3.59 3.59
N LYS A 173 19.80 3.13 2.38
CA LYS A 173 18.89 2.39 1.50
C LYS A 173 18.32 1.15 2.17
N ASN A 174 19.10 0.42 2.97
CA ASN A 174 18.63 -0.79 3.64
C ASN A 174 17.83 -0.55 4.94
N ARG A 175 17.96 0.62 5.56
CA ARG A 175 17.39 0.89 6.91
C ARG A 175 16.48 2.11 6.96
N GLY A 176 16.25 2.72 5.80
CA GLY A 176 15.63 4.02 5.65
C GLY A 176 14.10 4.02 5.65
N CYS A 177 13.45 2.87 5.67
CA CYS A 177 11.98 2.77 5.62
C CYS A 177 11.30 3.56 6.75
N GLY A 178 11.82 3.52 7.98
CA GLY A 178 11.30 4.29 9.11
C GLY A 178 11.38 5.81 8.86
N PRO A 179 12.57 6.37 8.58
CA PRO A 179 12.71 7.77 8.19
C PRO A 179 11.83 8.21 7.02
N VAL A 180 11.64 7.36 6.01
CA VAL A 180 10.72 7.65 4.89
C VAL A 180 9.27 7.73 5.36
N ALA A 181 8.80 6.79 6.20
CA ALA A 181 7.46 6.84 6.77
C ALA A 181 7.24 8.09 7.65
N ALA A 182 8.25 8.50 8.42
CA ALA A 182 8.20 9.73 9.21
C ALA A 182 8.18 10.99 8.31
N ALA A 183 8.97 11.00 7.24
CA ALA A 183 8.98 12.09 6.25
C ALA A 183 7.62 12.24 5.55
N ASN A 184 6.99 11.12 5.18
CA ASN A 184 5.64 11.09 4.63
C ASN A 184 4.63 11.73 5.61
N ILE A 185 4.62 11.30 6.88
CA ILE A 185 3.70 11.81 7.90
C ILE A 185 3.91 13.32 8.12
N THR A 186 5.14 13.74 8.42
CA THR A 186 5.45 15.14 8.72
C THR A 186 5.18 16.07 7.53
N CYS A 187 5.47 15.61 6.31
CA CYS A 187 5.11 16.34 5.10
C CYS A 187 3.59 16.44 4.93
N TYR A 188 2.85 15.37 5.19
CA TYR A 188 1.39 15.39 5.09
C TYR A 188 0.80 16.45 6.04
N PHE A 189 1.21 16.44 7.32
CA PHE A 189 0.77 17.42 8.31
C PHE A 189 1.14 18.86 7.93
N ALA A 190 2.34 19.09 7.40
CA ALA A 190 2.78 20.41 6.94
C ALA A 190 2.01 20.95 5.74
N ARG A 191 1.39 20.07 4.94
CA ARG A 191 0.71 20.43 3.70
C ARG A 191 -0.81 20.41 3.81
N LYS A 192 -1.36 20.10 4.98
CA LYS A 192 -2.80 20.24 5.27
C LYS A 192 -3.23 21.71 5.07
N PRO A 193 -4.32 21.99 4.35
CA PRO A 193 -4.85 23.35 4.24
C PRO A 193 -5.16 23.94 5.62
N GLY A 194 -4.77 25.19 5.86
CA GLY A 194 -5.06 25.90 7.12
C GLY A 194 -4.31 25.37 8.35
N THR A 195 -3.25 24.57 8.17
CA THR A 195 -2.46 23.98 9.24
C THR A 195 -1.50 24.96 9.91
N THR A 196 -1.22 24.75 11.20
CA THR A 196 -0.12 25.39 11.95
C THR A 196 1.17 24.55 11.92
N TRP A 197 1.18 23.44 11.18
CA TRP A 197 2.29 22.49 11.14
C TRP A 197 3.23 22.66 9.94
N ASP A 198 3.19 23.80 9.25
CA ASP A 198 4.03 24.10 8.08
C ASP A 198 5.52 23.86 8.34
N ALA A 199 6.00 24.17 9.55
CA ALA A 199 7.39 23.96 9.99
C ALA A 199 7.84 22.48 10.01
N LEU A 200 6.90 21.53 9.94
CA LEU A 200 7.20 20.08 9.84
C LEU A 200 7.78 19.69 8.49
N TYR A 201 7.69 20.55 7.47
CA TYR A 201 8.34 20.35 6.18
C TYR A 201 8.98 21.66 5.71
N SER A 202 10.28 21.80 5.96
CA SER A 202 11.04 23.00 5.58
C SER A 202 11.17 23.26 4.07
N PRO A 203 11.31 22.22 3.20
CA PRO A 203 11.51 22.50 1.79
C PRO A 203 10.30 23.19 1.16
N ARG A 204 10.56 24.11 0.21
CA ARG A 204 9.51 24.92 -0.41
C ARG A 204 8.63 24.10 -1.36
N ASN A 205 9.22 23.15 -2.08
CA ASN A 205 8.55 22.32 -3.07
C ASN A 205 8.66 20.83 -2.72
N LEU A 206 7.93 19.99 -3.46
CA LEU A 206 7.94 18.54 -3.32
C LEU A 206 8.80 17.86 -4.40
N SER A 207 9.88 18.49 -4.86
CA SER A 207 10.84 17.79 -5.74
C SER A 207 11.49 16.63 -5.01
N LYS A 208 11.89 15.59 -5.74
CA LYS A 208 12.62 14.44 -5.18
C LYS A 208 13.85 14.87 -4.40
N THR A 209 14.64 15.81 -4.91
CA THR A 209 15.81 16.37 -4.20
C THR A 209 15.42 17.02 -2.87
N SER A 210 14.35 17.82 -2.85
CA SER A 210 13.86 18.46 -1.62
C SER A 210 13.34 17.43 -0.63
N PHE A 211 12.66 16.39 -1.13
CA PHE A 211 12.13 15.33 -0.30
C PHE A 211 13.24 14.42 0.28
N ILE A 212 14.30 14.13 -0.48
CA ILE A 212 15.50 13.43 0.02
C ILE A 212 16.13 14.22 1.18
N SER A 213 16.27 15.54 1.06
CA SER A 213 16.79 16.38 2.17
C SER A 213 15.92 16.31 3.43
N HIS A 214 14.59 16.26 3.26
CA HIS A 214 13.66 16.06 4.37
C HIS A 214 13.80 14.67 5.00
N ILE A 215 13.85 13.63 4.16
CA ILE A 215 14.09 12.24 4.57
C ILE A 215 15.41 12.12 5.36
N ASP A 216 16.50 12.75 4.88
CA ASP A 216 17.81 12.76 5.55
C ASP A 216 17.78 13.45 6.91
N THR A 217 17.01 14.54 7.03
CA THR A 217 16.80 15.21 8.31
C THR A 217 16.15 14.25 9.31
N LEU A 218 15.07 13.57 8.90
CA LEU A 218 14.38 12.59 9.74
C LEU A 218 15.25 11.36 10.04
N TYR A 219 16.13 10.96 9.11
CA TYR A 219 17.12 9.90 9.34
C TYR A 219 18.04 10.26 10.50
N SER A 220 18.51 11.51 10.61
CA SER A 220 19.36 11.93 11.73
C SER A 220 18.63 11.91 13.08
N TYR A 221 17.33 12.21 13.10
CA TYR A 221 16.50 12.12 14.32
C TYR A 221 16.22 10.68 14.74
N ILE A 222 15.90 9.82 13.76
CA ILE A 222 15.53 8.42 14.02
C ILE A 222 16.76 7.55 14.24
N ASN A 223 17.83 7.81 13.49
CA ASN A 223 19.10 7.08 13.48
C ASN A 223 18.90 5.55 13.55
N PRO A 224 18.38 4.90 12.49
CA PRO A 224 18.06 3.47 12.48
C PRO A 224 19.26 2.59 12.86
N GLY A 225 19.02 1.55 13.66
CA GLY A 225 20.03 0.56 14.03
C GLY A 225 20.25 -0.49 12.94
N LEU A 226 21.06 -1.52 13.23
CA LEU A 226 21.36 -2.59 12.28
C LEU A 226 20.10 -3.28 11.71
N LEU A 227 19.08 -3.44 12.56
CA LEU A 227 17.79 -4.07 12.24
C LEU A 227 16.70 -3.04 11.86
N GLY A 228 17.10 -1.81 11.51
CA GLY A 228 16.17 -0.72 11.26
C GLY A 228 15.70 -0.03 12.54
N THR A 229 14.48 0.52 12.50
CA THR A 229 13.90 1.31 13.59
C THR A 229 12.72 0.57 14.22
N TRP A 230 12.77 0.38 15.54
CA TRP A 230 11.66 -0.17 16.31
C TRP A 230 10.58 0.90 16.61
N TRP A 231 9.35 0.47 16.92
CA TRP A 231 8.20 1.38 17.07
C TRP A 231 8.45 2.50 18.08
N GLY A 232 8.93 2.20 19.30
CA GLY A 232 9.12 3.22 20.34
C GLY A 232 10.07 4.33 19.92
N LYS A 233 11.22 3.96 19.33
CA LYS A 233 12.20 4.92 18.81
C LYS A 233 11.64 5.75 17.67
N PHE A 234 10.89 5.14 16.75
CA PHE A 234 10.24 5.87 15.67
C PHE A 234 9.35 6.99 16.22
N VAL A 235 8.51 6.67 17.20
CA VAL A 235 7.56 7.63 17.75
C VAL A 235 8.26 8.74 18.54
N GLU A 236 9.20 8.39 19.41
CA GLU A 236 9.99 9.38 20.17
C GLU A 236 10.72 10.35 19.25
N SER A 237 11.30 9.85 18.15
CA SER A 237 12.00 10.70 17.18
C SER A 237 11.05 11.61 16.39
N VAL A 238 9.84 11.18 16.05
CA VAL A 238 8.84 12.04 15.37
C VAL A 238 8.32 13.13 16.31
N GLU A 239 8.01 12.79 17.56
CA GLU A 239 7.61 13.77 18.58
C GLU A 239 8.73 14.77 18.86
N LYS A 240 9.99 14.29 18.98
CA LYS A 240 11.14 15.17 19.14
C LYS A 240 11.34 16.08 17.93
N PHE A 241 11.31 15.54 16.72
CA PHE A 241 11.45 16.32 15.49
C PHE A 241 10.39 17.43 15.42
N SER A 242 9.12 17.07 15.61
CA SER A 242 8.02 18.02 15.54
C SER A 242 8.07 19.09 16.63
N SER A 243 8.46 18.72 17.86
CA SER A 243 8.69 19.66 18.94
C SER A 243 9.83 20.63 18.65
N ASP A 244 10.97 20.15 18.13
CA ASP A 244 12.12 21.01 17.77
C ASP A 244 11.76 21.99 16.64
N ARG A 245 10.74 21.69 15.82
CA ARG A 245 10.19 22.57 14.79
C ARG A 245 9.12 23.54 15.29
N GLY A 246 8.80 23.53 16.58
CA GLY A 246 7.75 24.38 17.15
C GLY A 246 6.33 23.98 16.73
N ALA A 247 6.17 22.76 16.20
CA ALA A 247 4.93 22.25 15.63
C ALA A 247 4.65 20.84 16.19
N PRO A 248 4.54 20.67 17.52
CA PRO A 248 4.58 19.36 18.16
C PRO A 248 3.43 18.47 17.71
N LEU A 249 3.77 17.27 17.26
CA LEU A 249 2.85 16.17 17.06
C LEU A 249 2.87 15.27 18.29
N ARG A 250 1.73 14.71 18.66
CA ARG A 250 1.63 13.73 19.77
C ARG A 250 1.14 12.40 19.26
N ARG A 251 1.77 11.32 19.72
CA ARG A 251 1.29 9.96 19.44
C ARG A 251 -0.09 9.76 20.05
N VAL A 252 -0.97 9.08 19.34
CA VAL A 252 -2.25 8.64 19.92
C VAL A 252 -2.15 7.18 20.31
N VAL A 253 -2.29 6.86 21.59
CA VAL A 253 -2.19 5.49 22.12
C VAL A 253 -3.52 5.05 22.72
N ASN A 254 -3.75 3.74 22.74
CA ASN A 254 -4.81 3.12 23.51
C ASN A 254 -4.27 1.86 24.19
N ASN A 255 -4.98 1.40 25.23
CA ASN A 255 -4.64 0.17 25.96
C ASN A 255 -5.44 -1.04 25.45
N TRP A 256 -5.79 -1.07 24.16
CA TRP A 256 -6.56 -2.17 23.60
C TRP A 256 -5.64 -3.35 23.27
N ASP A 257 -6.16 -4.56 23.44
CA ASP A 257 -5.49 -5.77 22.98
C ASP A 257 -5.16 -5.66 21.48
N PHE A 258 -3.99 -6.15 21.07
CA PHE A 258 -3.56 -6.15 19.67
C PHE A 258 -4.31 -7.23 18.88
N THR A 259 -5.60 -7.00 18.66
CA THR A 259 -6.49 -7.86 17.87
C THR A 259 -6.79 -7.21 16.52
N LEU A 260 -7.10 -8.03 15.51
CA LEU A 260 -7.43 -7.57 14.17
C LEU A 260 -8.55 -6.51 14.16
N THR A 261 -9.53 -6.63 15.07
CA THR A 261 -10.64 -5.67 15.21
C THR A 261 -10.17 -4.35 15.83
N ASN A 262 -9.40 -4.41 16.93
CA ASN A 262 -8.92 -3.21 17.62
C ASN A 262 -7.94 -2.43 16.76
N THR A 263 -7.03 -3.12 16.07
CA THR A 263 -6.05 -2.48 15.18
C THR A 263 -6.72 -1.90 13.93
N SER A 264 -7.73 -2.57 13.36
CA SER A 264 -8.56 -1.98 12.29
C SER A 264 -9.27 -0.72 12.74
N THR A 265 -9.82 -0.72 13.96
CA THR A 265 -10.49 0.45 14.56
C THR A 265 -9.50 1.58 14.78
N TYR A 266 -8.31 1.28 15.28
CA TYR A 266 -7.24 2.26 15.46
C TYR A 266 -6.80 2.91 14.13
N ILE A 267 -6.66 2.12 13.06
CA ILE A 267 -6.36 2.65 11.72
C ILE A 267 -7.46 3.61 11.26
N LYS A 268 -8.73 3.20 11.36
CA LYS A 268 -9.87 4.05 10.99
C LYS A 268 -9.91 5.35 11.79
N ASN A 269 -9.61 5.31 13.09
CA ASN A 269 -9.56 6.51 13.93
C ASN A 269 -8.51 7.51 13.44
N GLY A 270 -7.29 7.04 13.13
CA GLY A 270 -6.25 7.88 12.56
C GLY A 270 -6.67 8.51 11.24
N LEU A 271 -7.16 7.69 10.30
CA LEU A 271 -7.59 8.17 8.98
C LEU A 271 -8.76 9.17 9.05
N ASN A 272 -9.73 8.93 9.93
CA ASN A 272 -10.86 9.84 10.15
C ASN A 272 -10.45 11.16 10.83
N ASN A 273 -9.36 11.14 11.62
CA ASN A 273 -8.71 12.35 12.14
C ASN A 273 -7.76 13.01 11.12
N ASP A 274 -7.86 12.61 9.84
CA ASP A 274 -6.98 13.03 8.76
C ASP A 274 -5.49 12.81 9.09
N SER A 275 -5.17 11.72 9.78
CA SER A 275 -3.81 11.37 10.20
C SER A 275 -3.34 10.08 9.54
N PRO A 276 -2.29 10.11 8.69
CA PRO A 276 -1.72 8.90 8.12
C PRO A 276 -1.16 8.01 9.24
N VAL A 277 -1.33 6.69 9.08
CA VAL A 277 -0.92 5.72 10.11
C VAL A 277 0.37 5.04 9.68
N ALA A 278 1.47 5.22 10.42
CA ALA A 278 2.67 4.43 10.21
C ALA A 278 2.42 2.97 10.61
N MET A 279 2.90 2.05 9.77
CA MET A 279 2.68 0.62 9.88
C MET A 279 4.01 -0.11 9.80
N LEU A 280 4.37 -0.87 10.83
CA LEU A 280 5.60 -1.65 10.93
C LEU A 280 5.31 -3.14 10.94
N ASN A 281 5.94 -3.87 10.04
CA ASN A 281 6.13 -5.31 10.23
C ASN A 281 7.53 -5.57 10.79
N MET A 282 7.63 -6.21 11.97
CA MET A 282 8.94 -6.49 12.57
C MET A 282 9.55 -7.83 12.16
N GLN A 283 8.80 -8.68 11.45
CA GLN A 283 9.26 -10.01 11.06
C GLN A 283 10.50 -9.88 10.16
N PRO A 284 11.69 -10.35 10.57
CA PRO A 284 12.90 -10.20 9.75
C PRO A 284 13.08 -11.33 8.73
N PHE A 285 12.39 -12.45 8.94
CA PHE A 285 12.57 -13.68 8.16
C PHE A 285 11.26 -14.19 7.57
N GLY A 286 11.37 -14.93 6.47
CA GLY A 286 10.23 -15.50 5.77
C GLY A 286 9.99 -14.87 4.39
N ASP A 287 8.86 -15.23 3.80
CA ASP A 287 8.48 -14.92 2.41
C ASP A 287 7.43 -13.81 2.31
N TYR A 288 7.02 -13.21 3.43
CA TYR A 288 6.20 -12.02 3.43
C TYR A 288 6.96 -10.87 2.75
N GLU A 289 6.30 -10.20 1.82
CA GLU A 289 6.90 -9.20 0.94
C GLU A 289 7.37 -7.96 1.70
N TYR A 290 6.60 -7.54 2.70
CA TYR A 290 6.88 -6.34 3.50
C TYR A 290 7.44 -6.70 4.88
N LYS A 291 8.32 -7.70 4.94
CA LYS A 291 9.02 -8.11 6.17
C LYS A 291 10.03 -7.03 6.60
N ALA A 292 10.21 -6.83 7.90
CA ALA A 292 11.10 -5.81 8.47
C ALA A 292 10.95 -4.42 7.81
N HIS A 293 9.70 -3.96 7.63
CA HIS A 293 9.40 -2.82 6.77
C HIS A 293 8.40 -1.85 7.40
N TRP A 294 8.69 -0.56 7.24
CA TRP A 294 7.79 0.54 7.58
C TRP A 294 7.08 1.05 6.33
N MET A 295 5.79 1.29 6.47
CA MET A 295 4.91 1.84 5.43
C MET A 295 3.99 2.90 6.04
N THR A 296 3.29 3.68 5.20
CA THR A 296 2.34 4.69 5.67
C THR A 296 0.94 4.40 5.12
N ILE A 297 0.00 3.98 5.97
CA ILE A 297 -1.40 3.76 5.61
C ILE A 297 -2.10 5.09 5.35
N THR A 298 -2.90 5.11 4.29
CA THR A 298 -3.65 6.27 3.78
C THR A 298 -5.13 5.97 3.57
N GLU A 299 -5.50 4.68 3.46
CA GLU A 299 -6.88 4.23 3.28
C GLU A 299 -7.08 2.85 3.94
N TYR A 300 -8.30 2.55 4.36
CA TYR A 300 -8.75 1.28 4.93
C TYR A 300 -10.08 0.86 4.30
N TYR A 301 -10.22 -0.44 4.06
CA TYR A 301 -11.44 -1.07 3.55
C TYR A 301 -11.74 -2.37 4.27
N ARG A 302 -13.03 -2.64 4.49
CA ARG A 302 -13.56 -3.95 4.86
C ARG A 302 -14.69 -4.33 3.91
N TYR A 303 -14.59 -5.51 3.33
CA TYR A 303 -15.61 -6.05 2.44
C TYR A 303 -16.65 -6.88 3.21
N SER A 304 -17.80 -7.14 2.57
CA SER A 304 -18.89 -7.93 3.15
C SER A 304 -18.51 -9.40 3.45
N ASP A 305 -17.43 -9.93 2.87
CA ASP A 305 -16.82 -11.22 3.26
C ASP A 305 -15.88 -11.12 4.47
N GLY A 306 -15.77 -9.94 5.08
CA GLY A 306 -14.99 -9.71 6.28
C GLY A 306 -13.51 -9.47 6.04
N THR A 307 -13.01 -9.58 4.81
CA THR A 307 -11.60 -9.30 4.46
C THR A 307 -11.29 -7.82 4.60
N ARG A 308 -10.06 -7.52 5.04
CA ARG A 308 -9.59 -6.19 5.36
C ARG A 308 -8.38 -5.83 4.51
N TRP A 309 -8.39 -4.59 4.04
CA TRP A 309 -7.36 -4.05 3.16
C TRP A 309 -6.95 -2.67 3.61
N VAL A 310 -5.70 -2.32 3.37
CA VAL A 310 -5.19 -0.96 3.57
C VAL A 310 -4.45 -0.50 2.32
N THR A 311 -4.56 0.77 1.97
CA THR A 311 -3.68 1.40 0.98
C THR A 311 -2.53 2.08 1.71
N VAL A 312 -1.30 1.78 1.29
CA VAL A 312 -0.07 2.31 1.86
C VAL A 312 0.77 3.07 0.82
N SER A 313 1.53 4.05 1.30
CA SER A 313 2.73 4.55 0.66
C SER A 313 3.92 3.69 1.06
N THR A 314 4.61 3.13 0.07
CA THR A 314 5.83 2.33 0.23
C THR A 314 6.67 2.42 -1.03
N TRP A 315 7.99 2.59 -0.90
CA TRP A 315 8.94 2.67 -2.03
C TRP A 315 8.53 3.68 -3.12
N GLY A 316 8.01 4.84 -2.72
CA GLY A 316 7.54 5.87 -3.65
C GLY A 316 6.23 5.53 -4.38
N GLU A 317 5.56 4.44 -4.01
CA GLU A 317 4.39 3.92 -4.71
C GLU A 317 3.18 3.75 -3.80
N ARG A 318 2.00 3.77 -4.44
CA ARG A 318 0.72 3.46 -3.80
C ARG A 318 0.47 1.96 -3.91
N ARG A 319 0.42 1.25 -2.79
CA ARG A 319 0.14 -0.20 -2.76
C ARG A 319 -1.08 -0.47 -1.89
N SER A 320 -2.10 -1.15 -2.40
CA SER A 320 -3.11 -1.79 -1.55
C SER A 320 -2.52 -3.08 -0.98
N ILE A 321 -2.73 -3.45 0.28
CA ILE A 321 -2.23 -4.72 0.85
C ILE A 321 -3.31 -5.37 1.71
N SER A 322 -3.34 -6.71 1.75
CA SER A 322 -4.24 -7.42 2.65
C SER A 322 -3.78 -7.19 4.09
N TYR A 323 -4.66 -6.56 4.86
CA TYR A 323 -4.39 -6.25 6.26
C TYR A 323 -4.43 -7.51 7.12
N ASP A 324 -5.30 -8.48 6.80
CA ASP A 324 -5.35 -9.78 7.48
C ASP A 324 -4.02 -10.53 7.33
N VAL A 325 -3.45 -10.58 6.12
CA VAL A 325 -2.17 -11.25 5.85
C VAL A 325 -1.02 -10.54 6.58
N TRP A 326 -1.00 -9.20 6.58
CA TRP A 326 -0.01 -8.47 7.37
C TRP A 326 -0.15 -8.79 8.85
N PHE A 327 -1.37 -8.75 9.39
CA PHE A 327 -1.63 -8.99 10.81
C PHE A 327 -1.15 -10.40 11.21
N GLU A 328 -1.47 -11.42 10.42
CA GLU A 328 -0.97 -12.78 10.66
C GLU A 328 0.57 -12.86 10.59
N SER A 329 1.20 -12.16 9.64
CA SER A 329 2.66 -12.15 9.52
C SER A 329 3.39 -11.49 10.71
N THR A 330 2.68 -10.68 11.51
CA THR A 330 3.25 -10.05 12.72
C THR A 330 3.22 -10.94 13.96
N SER A 331 2.68 -12.16 13.88
CA SER A 331 2.44 -13.00 15.07
C SER A 331 3.69 -13.36 15.89
N THR A 332 4.86 -13.42 15.26
CA THR A 332 6.08 -13.94 15.91
C THR A 332 6.97 -12.83 16.44
N TRP A 333 7.25 -11.81 15.63
CA TRP A 333 8.14 -10.70 15.98
C TRP A 333 7.39 -9.39 16.30
N GLY A 334 6.07 -9.41 16.18
CA GLY A 334 5.22 -8.25 16.39
C GLY A 334 5.11 -7.35 15.17
N GLY A 335 4.34 -6.30 15.36
CA GLY A 335 4.15 -5.21 14.43
C GLY A 335 3.79 -3.94 15.19
N GLY A 336 3.69 -2.83 14.48
CA GLY A 336 3.35 -1.54 15.07
C GLY A 336 2.39 -0.77 14.18
N LEU A 337 1.48 -0.05 14.82
CA LEU A 337 0.65 0.95 14.19
C LEU A 337 0.73 2.21 15.03
N ILE A 338 0.94 3.36 14.40
CA ILE A 338 0.91 4.64 15.10
C ILE A 338 0.43 5.76 14.19
N TYR A 339 -0.45 6.59 14.71
CA TYR A 339 -0.77 7.89 14.13
C TYR A 339 -0.56 9.00 15.15
N PHE A 340 -0.54 10.23 14.67
CA PHE A 340 -0.27 11.43 15.46
C PHE A 340 -1.43 12.42 15.37
N GLU A 341 -1.50 13.35 16.32
CA GLU A 341 -2.40 14.50 16.32
C GLU A 341 -1.71 15.81 16.69
#